data_AF-A0A8S0FKU8-F1
#
_entry.id   AF-A0A8S0FKU8-F1
#
_cell.length_a   1.000
_cell.length_b   1.000
_cell.length_c   1.000
_cell.angle_alpha   90.00
_cell.angle_beta   90.00
_cell.angle_gamma   90.00
#
_symmetry.space_group_name_H-M   'P 1'
#
loop_
_entity.id
_entity.type
_entity.pdbx_description
1 polymer ?
#
loop_
_entity_poly.entity_id
_entity_poly.type
_entity_poly.pdbx_seq_one_letter_code
_entity_poly.pdbx_strand_id
1 'polypeptide(L)'
;MVTNKGLVAIVMTQTDTCVAPHGGAERFLGTNPIAFGFPVENSHPMIVDMATSATAFGKILHAKETGKHIGEGLAIDKDGYGTTDPHKIENLLPFGQHKGSGIALAIDALTGMLMNANFGNHIVRIDVW
;
A
#
# COMPACT_ATOMS: atom_id res chain seq x y z
N MET A 1 -16.24 5.75 12.97
CA MET A 1 -17.04 6.97 13.26
C MET A 1 -18.25 7.09 12.35
N VAL A 2 -18.09 7.02 11.02
CA VAL A 2 -19.21 7.13 10.04
C VAL A 2 -20.24 6.01 10.22
N THR A 3 -19.79 4.77 10.34
CA THR A 3 -20.67 3.59 10.52
C THR A 3 -21.49 3.62 11.82
N ASN A 4 -20.97 4.21 12.90
CA ASN A 4 -21.72 4.38 14.16
C ASN A 4 -22.93 5.32 14.02
N LYS A 5 -22.99 6.09 12.93
CA LYS A 5 -24.14 6.95 12.58
C LYS A 5 -25.09 6.27 11.58
N GLY A 6 -24.94 4.98 11.31
CA GLY A 6 -25.76 4.25 10.35
C GLY A 6 -25.43 4.54 8.88
N LEU A 7 -24.24 5.07 8.58
CA LEU A 7 -23.81 5.44 7.23
C LEU A 7 -22.73 4.49 6.69
N VAL A 8 -22.75 4.27 5.37
CA VAL A 8 -21.66 3.58 4.66
C VAL A 8 -20.47 4.52 4.52
N ALA A 9 -19.25 3.98 4.65
CA ALA A 9 -18.01 4.74 4.55
C ALA A 9 -17.10 4.15 3.47
N ILE A 10 -16.43 5.03 2.73
CA ILE A 10 -15.25 4.74 1.92
C ILE A 10 -14.19 5.74 2.32
N VAL A 11 -13.00 5.27 2.69
CA VAL A 11 -11.87 6.10 3.13
C VAL A 11 -10.62 5.64 2.42
N MET A 12 -9.82 6.56 1.92
CA MET A 12 -8.56 6.26 1.24
C MET A 12 -7.59 7.43 1.39
N THR A 13 -6.30 7.15 1.26
CA THR A 13 -5.24 8.17 1.28
C THR A 13 -4.04 7.65 0.51
N GLN A 14 -3.28 8.56 -0.09
CA GLN A 14 -1.90 8.27 -0.51
C GLN A 14 -0.95 8.21 0.70
N THR A 15 0.18 7.55 0.52
CA THR A 15 1.30 7.49 1.49
C THR A 15 2.63 7.73 0.79
N ASP A 16 3.71 7.80 1.54
CA ASP A 16 5.08 7.87 1.01
C ASP A 16 5.37 6.71 0.04
N THR A 17 6.18 6.98 -0.99
CA THR A 17 6.44 6.01 -2.05
C THR A 17 7.34 4.88 -1.56
N CYS A 18 6.89 3.64 -1.69
CA CYS A 18 7.66 2.43 -1.38
C CYS A 18 7.24 1.20 -2.21
N VAL A 19 6.30 1.37 -3.14
CA VAL A 19 5.74 0.32 -4.00
C VAL A 19 6.10 0.60 -5.45
N ALA A 20 6.66 -0.40 -6.12
CA ALA A 20 6.87 -0.35 -7.57
C ALA A 20 5.56 -0.70 -8.29
N PRO A 21 5.12 0.09 -9.30
CA PRO A 21 3.98 -0.29 -10.13
C PRO A 21 4.18 -1.65 -10.78
N HIS A 22 3.08 -2.31 -11.15
CA HIS A 22 3.18 -3.59 -11.85
C HIS A 22 3.99 -3.46 -13.15
N GLY A 23 5.04 -4.27 -13.29
CA GLY A 23 5.96 -4.23 -14.44
C GLY A 23 7.09 -3.19 -14.32
N GLY A 24 7.13 -2.39 -13.25
CA GLY A 24 8.21 -1.48 -12.94
C GLY A 24 9.20 -2.03 -11.91
N ALA A 25 10.38 -1.41 -11.84
CA ALA A 25 11.41 -1.70 -10.84
C ALA A 25 11.65 -0.54 -9.85
N GLU A 26 11.11 0.65 -10.15
CA GLU A 26 11.26 1.84 -9.32
C GLU A 26 9.98 2.13 -8.53
N ARG A 27 10.13 2.59 -7.27
CA ARG A 27 9.01 3.10 -6.49
C ARG A 27 8.32 4.27 -7.20
N PHE A 28 7.00 4.23 -7.19
CA PHE A 28 6.15 5.32 -7.67
C PHE A 28 4.91 5.50 -6.80
N LEU A 29 4.43 4.41 -6.19
CA LEU A 29 3.21 4.38 -5.40
C LEU A 29 3.55 4.22 -3.92
N GLY A 30 2.69 4.72 -3.05
CA GLY A 30 2.67 4.30 -1.66
C GLY A 30 1.92 2.97 -1.47
N THR A 31 1.81 2.52 -0.22
CA THR A 31 0.88 1.42 0.12
C THR A 31 -0.58 1.84 0.05
N ASN A 32 -0.84 3.12 -0.29
CA ASN A 32 -2.12 3.78 -0.62
C ASN A 32 -3.35 2.98 -0.16
N PRO A 33 -3.70 3.00 1.14
CA PRO A 33 -4.75 2.16 1.68
C PRO A 33 -6.14 2.60 1.25
N ILE A 34 -7.07 1.63 1.27
CA ILE A 34 -8.50 1.86 1.11
C ILE A 34 -9.28 1.03 2.12
N ALA A 35 -10.27 1.68 2.73
CA ALA A 35 -11.16 1.07 3.70
C ALA A 35 -12.64 1.29 3.34
N PHE A 36 -13.46 0.28 3.61
CA PHE A 36 -14.90 0.29 3.49
C PHE A 36 -15.53 -0.01 4.83
N GLY A 37 -16.60 0.69 5.18
CA GLY A 37 -17.36 0.45 6.39
C GLY A 37 -18.84 0.33 6.10
N PHE A 38 -19.46 -0.73 6.61
CA PHE A 38 -20.89 -1.00 6.45
C PHE A 38 -21.55 -1.12 7.83
N PRO A 39 -22.55 -0.28 8.15
CA PRO A 39 -23.27 -0.39 9.41
C PRO A 39 -24.08 -1.69 9.45
N VAL A 40 -24.19 -2.28 10.65
CA VAL A 40 -24.99 -3.48 10.91
C VAL A 40 -25.90 -3.18 12.08
N GLU A 41 -27.20 -3.46 11.93
CA GLU A 41 -28.18 -3.22 12.98
C GLU A 41 -27.86 -4.06 14.23
N ASN A 42 -27.89 -3.43 15.41
CA ASN A 42 -27.65 -4.07 16.71
C ASN A 42 -26.33 -4.86 16.81
N SER A 43 -25.31 -4.51 16.01
CA SER A 43 -24.03 -5.22 15.98
C SER A 43 -22.87 -4.29 15.60
N HIS A 44 -21.66 -4.82 15.65
CA HIS A 44 -20.47 -4.11 15.17
C HIS A 44 -20.53 -3.97 13.64
N PRO A 45 -20.05 -2.83 13.10
CA PRO A 45 -20.01 -2.63 11.65
C PRO A 45 -19.03 -3.62 11.00
N MET A 46 -19.34 -4.01 9.77
CA MET A 46 -18.40 -4.75 8.92
C MET A 46 -17.39 -3.75 8.36
N ILE A 47 -16.10 -3.98 8.62
CA ILE A 47 -14.99 -3.16 8.15
C ILE A 47 -14.09 -3.99 7.25
N VAL A 48 -13.76 -3.43 6.09
CA VAL A 48 -12.71 -3.93 5.20
C VAL A 48 -11.63 -2.85 5.16
N ASP A 49 -10.40 -3.18 5.50
CA ASP A 49 -9.26 -2.25 5.48
C ASP A 49 -8.04 -2.98 4.90
N MET A 50 -7.45 -2.42 3.86
CA MET A 50 -6.33 -3.02 3.16
C MET A 50 -5.37 -1.99 2.61
N ALA A 51 -4.07 -2.31 2.69
CA ALA A 51 -3.06 -1.69 1.85
C ALA A 51 -3.21 -2.15 0.39
N THR A 52 -2.72 -1.34 -0.54
CA THR A 52 -2.63 -1.70 -1.95
C THR A 52 -1.33 -2.44 -2.31
N SER A 53 -0.38 -2.50 -1.38
CA SER A 53 0.79 -3.38 -1.45
C SER A 53 0.46 -4.82 -1.07
N ALA A 54 1.26 -5.77 -1.56
CA ALA A 54 1.13 -7.19 -1.26
C ALA A 54 1.39 -7.52 0.23
N THR A 55 2.13 -6.66 0.93
CA THR A 55 2.33 -6.72 2.38
C THR A 55 2.46 -5.32 2.97
N ALA A 56 2.21 -5.19 4.27
CA ALA A 56 2.40 -3.93 4.99
C ALA A 56 3.89 -3.62 5.17
N PHE A 57 4.25 -2.34 5.06
CA PHE A 57 5.63 -1.89 5.18
C PHE A 57 6.28 -2.27 6.53
N GLY A 58 5.53 -2.16 7.64
CA GLY A 58 6.02 -2.55 8.97
C GLY A 58 6.44 -4.03 9.08
N LYS A 59 5.85 -4.93 8.27
CA LYS A 59 6.29 -6.33 8.20
C LYS A 59 7.67 -6.48 7.56
N ILE A 60 8.04 -5.58 6.64
CA ILE A 60 9.36 -5.55 6.03
C ILE A 60 10.41 -5.04 7.03
N LEU A 61 10.09 -3.96 7.76
CA LEU A 61 10.97 -3.45 8.81
C LEU A 61 11.26 -4.55 9.85
N HIS A 62 10.23 -5.24 10.31
CA HIS A 62 10.39 -6.35 11.24
C HIS A 62 11.22 -7.51 10.67
N ALA A 63 11.01 -7.85 9.39
CA ALA A 63 11.79 -8.87 8.70
C ALA A 63 13.28 -8.49 8.60
N LYS A 64 13.60 -7.22 8.34
CA LYS A 64 14.96 -6.69 8.36
C LYS A 64 15.60 -6.74 9.74
N GLU A 65 14.87 -6.34 10.78
CA GLU A 65 15.34 -6.39 12.17
C GLU A 65 15.66 -7.81 12.63
N THR A 66 14.85 -8.78 12.20
CA THR A 66 14.98 -10.18 12.61
C THR A 66 15.82 -11.04 11.65
N GLY A 67 16.20 -10.52 10.49
CA GLY A 67 16.83 -11.28 9.40
C GLY A 67 15.95 -12.40 8.83
N LYS A 68 14.63 -12.37 9.10
CA LYS A 68 13.72 -13.44 8.69
C LYS A 68 13.24 -13.20 7.26
N HIS A 69 13.38 -14.22 6.41
CA HIS A 69 12.87 -14.17 5.04
C HIS A 69 11.35 -13.93 5.00
N ILE A 70 10.93 -13.13 4.03
CA ILE A 70 9.51 -12.89 3.72
C ILE A 70 8.99 -13.88 2.68
N GLY A 71 7.67 -13.91 2.48
CA GLY A 71 7.07 -14.71 1.41
C GLY A 71 7.42 -14.20 0.01
N GLU A 72 7.35 -15.09 -0.98
CA GLU A 72 7.54 -14.73 -2.39
C GLU A 72 6.45 -13.77 -2.89
N GLY A 73 6.78 -12.97 -3.91
CA GLY A 73 5.83 -12.05 -4.55
C GLY A 73 5.46 -10.81 -3.72
N LEU A 74 6.15 -10.57 -2.60
CA LEU A 74 5.88 -9.43 -1.73
C LEU A 74 6.74 -8.20 -2.06
N ALA A 75 7.95 -8.42 -2.59
CA ALA A 75 8.93 -7.38 -2.79
C ALA A 75 9.93 -7.71 -3.91
N ILE A 76 10.63 -6.68 -4.39
CA ILE A 76 11.69 -6.76 -5.38
C ILE A 76 12.98 -6.11 -4.87
N ASP A 77 14.10 -6.54 -5.41
CA ASP A 77 15.41 -5.93 -5.22
C ASP A 77 15.63 -4.71 -6.13
N LYS A 78 16.81 -4.12 -6.02
CA LYS A 78 17.23 -2.94 -6.82
C LYS A 78 17.21 -3.17 -8.34
N ASP A 79 17.30 -4.42 -8.78
CA ASP A 79 17.34 -4.79 -10.20
C ASP A 79 15.93 -5.19 -10.70
N GLY A 80 14.92 -5.13 -9.83
CA GLY A 80 13.54 -5.44 -10.14
C GLY A 80 13.19 -6.93 -10.03
N TYR A 81 14.08 -7.76 -9.51
CA TYR A 81 13.82 -9.18 -9.33
C TYR A 81 13.16 -9.46 -7.99
N GLY A 82 12.23 -10.42 -7.97
CA GLY A 82 11.56 -10.84 -6.74
C GLY A 82 12.56 -11.35 -5.71
N THR A 83 12.44 -10.90 -4.46
CA THR A 83 13.33 -11.33 -3.36
C THR A 83 12.52 -11.68 -2.11
N THR A 84 13.03 -12.66 -1.36
CA THR A 84 12.55 -13.02 -0.03
C THR A 84 13.53 -12.59 1.07
N ASP A 85 14.74 -12.19 0.69
CA ASP A 85 15.79 -11.73 1.61
C ASP A 85 15.49 -10.29 2.02
N PRO A 86 15.21 -10.03 3.32
CA PRO A 86 14.79 -8.71 3.78
C PRO A 86 15.86 -7.63 3.57
N HIS A 87 17.14 -8.00 3.49
CA HIS A 87 18.24 -7.05 3.28
C HIS A 87 18.47 -6.69 1.81
N LYS A 88 17.84 -7.41 0.89
CA LYS A 88 17.89 -7.13 -0.55
C LYS A 88 16.68 -6.37 -1.07
N ILE A 89 15.66 -6.18 -0.25
CA ILE A 89 14.44 -5.50 -0.67
C ILE A 89 14.73 -4.02 -0.92
N GLU A 90 14.30 -3.53 -2.09
CA GLU A 90 14.31 -2.12 -2.46
C GLU A 90 12.90 -1.57 -2.63
N ASN A 91 11.94 -2.38 -3.09
CA ASN A 91 10.55 -1.93 -3.28
C ASN A 91 9.55 -3.04 -2.97
N LEU A 92 8.38 -2.66 -2.47
CA LEU A 92 7.22 -3.54 -2.35
C LEU A 92 6.53 -3.75 -3.71
N LEU A 93 5.81 -4.86 -3.83
CA LEU A 93 4.94 -5.15 -4.96
C LEU A 93 3.47 -4.85 -4.62
N PRO A 94 2.61 -4.53 -5.62
CA PRO A 94 1.17 -4.37 -5.41
C PRO A 94 0.46 -5.71 -5.21
N PHE A 95 -0.60 -5.75 -4.40
CA PHE A 95 -1.43 -6.95 -4.30
C PHE A 95 -2.12 -7.22 -5.63
N GLY A 96 -2.33 -8.50 -5.98
CA GLY A 96 -3.05 -8.83 -7.21
C GLY A 96 -2.44 -8.20 -8.47
N GLN A 97 -1.12 -7.92 -8.44
CA GLN A 97 -0.35 -7.42 -9.57
C GLN A 97 -0.93 -6.11 -10.15
N HIS A 98 -1.28 -6.11 -11.43
CA HIS A 98 -1.84 -4.94 -12.13
C HIS A 98 -3.09 -4.37 -11.46
N LYS A 99 -3.87 -5.19 -10.74
CA LYS A 99 -5.10 -4.73 -10.06
C LYS A 99 -4.79 -3.83 -8.86
N GLY A 100 -3.92 -4.27 -7.95
CA GLY A 100 -3.50 -3.44 -6.81
C GLY A 100 -2.76 -2.19 -7.28
N SER A 101 -1.95 -2.31 -8.35
CA SER A 101 -1.28 -1.17 -8.97
C SER A 101 -2.29 -0.14 -9.48
N GLY A 102 -3.35 -0.57 -10.15
CA GLY A 102 -4.41 0.31 -10.64
C GLY A 102 -5.21 0.97 -9.52
N ILE A 103 -5.52 0.22 -8.45
CA ILE A 103 -6.23 0.76 -7.27
C ILE A 103 -5.35 1.79 -6.55
N ALA A 104 -4.07 1.50 -6.34
CA ALA A 104 -3.12 2.43 -5.72
C ALA A 104 -3.03 3.74 -6.50
N LEU A 105 -2.95 3.67 -7.83
CA LEU A 105 -2.92 4.83 -8.71
C LEU A 105 -4.23 5.64 -8.67
N ALA A 106 -5.38 4.96 -8.62
CA ALA A 106 -6.67 5.64 -8.48
C ALA A 106 -6.78 6.39 -7.14
N ILE A 107 -6.29 5.80 -6.05
CA ILE A 107 -6.24 6.45 -4.74
C ILE A 107 -5.30 7.67 -4.76
N ASP A 108 -4.14 7.53 -5.40
CA ASP A 108 -3.18 8.63 -5.58
C ASP A 108 -3.82 9.81 -6.34
N ALA A 109 -4.56 9.51 -7.41
CA ALA A 109 -5.30 10.50 -8.18
C ALA A 109 -6.39 11.21 -7.36
N LEU A 110 -7.18 10.44 -6.59
CA LEU A 110 -8.32 10.96 -5.82
C LEU A 110 -7.89 11.74 -4.58
N THR A 111 -6.69 11.49 -4.05
CA THR A 111 -6.26 12.07 -2.77
C THR A 111 -5.07 13.02 -2.90
N GLY A 112 -4.27 12.88 -3.96
CA GLY A 112 -3.20 13.78 -4.33
C GLY A 112 -3.64 14.77 -5.41
N MET A 113 -3.82 14.28 -6.65
CA MET A 113 -4.10 15.14 -7.81
C MET A 113 -5.38 15.95 -7.64
N LEU A 114 -6.48 15.33 -7.21
CA LEU A 114 -7.76 16.01 -6.98
C LEU A 114 -7.66 17.10 -5.91
N MET A 115 -6.77 16.91 -4.93
CA MET A 115 -6.57 17.83 -3.81
C MET A 115 -5.47 18.87 -4.09
N ASN A 116 -4.87 18.86 -5.29
CA ASN A 116 -3.73 19.69 -5.65
C ASN A 116 -2.55 19.55 -4.67
N ALA A 117 -2.34 18.32 -4.16
CA ALA A 117 -1.19 17.95 -3.33
C ALA A 117 -0.13 17.24 -4.18
N ASN A 118 1.02 16.92 -3.59
CA ASN A 118 2.01 16.04 -4.23
C ASN A 118 1.38 14.67 -4.54
N PHE A 119 1.81 14.06 -5.63
CA PHE A 119 1.33 12.76 -6.12
C PHE A 119 2.47 11.99 -6.81
N GLY A 120 2.36 10.67 -6.92
CA GLY A 120 3.35 9.79 -7.53
C GLY A 120 4.78 10.05 -7.04
N ASN A 121 5.70 10.26 -7.99
CA ASN A 121 7.12 10.50 -7.73
C ASN A 121 7.45 11.86 -7.07
N HIS A 122 6.46 12.73 -6.85
CA HIS A 122 6.61 13.99 -6.13
C HIS A 122 6.31 13.87 -4.63
N ILE A 123 5.81 12.72 -4.17
CA ILE A 123 5.62 12.43 -2.75
C ILE A 123 6.99 12.14 -2.10
N VAL A 124 7.10 12.46 -0.81
CA VAL A 124 8.28 12.11 0.00
C VAL A 124 8.56 10.61 -0.11
N ARG A 125 9.84 10.28 -0.23
CA ARG A 125 10.31 8.91 -0.32
C ARG A 125 10.52 8.36 1.08
N ILE A 126 10.07 7.13 1.34
CA ILE A 126 10.56 6.37 2.48
C ILE A 126 11.96 5.90 2.13
N ASP A 127 12.96 6.56 2.72
CA ASP A 127 14.38 6.16 2.62
C ASP A 127 14.78 5.44 3.92
N VAL A 128 14.41 4.15 4.01
CA VAL A 128 14.78 3.26 5.13
C VAL A 128 15.31 1.91 4.62
N TRP A 129 15.85 1.92 3.40
CA TRP A 129 16.50 0.75 2.82
C TRP A 129 17.85 0.51 3.46
#